data_AF-A0A967ZCK2-F1
#
_entry.id   AF-A0A967ZCK2-F1
#
_cell.length_a   1.000
_cell.length_b   1.000
_cell.length_c   1.000
_cell.angle_alpha   90.00
_cell.angle_beta   90.00
_cell.angle_gamma   90.00
#
_symmetry.space_group_name_H-M   'P 1'
#
loop_
_entity.id
_entity.type
_entity.pdbx_description
1 polymer ?
#
loop_
_entity_poly.entity_id
_entity_poly.type
_entity_poly.pdbx_seq_one_letter_code
_entity_poly.pdbx_strand_id
1 'polypeptide(L)'
;ILSVLPPLVLFSGAYQQLWLSQSFSAAGVALWVVGLGTVFFTAMYVFKGITSVFREGPPGADDGATHVAPSFLSGPHVIAVVVMVAVTIAVLLGTWSWFAAFLAPAVGSAGDAAAISFEGSAWILVPIAVAACGWALAWSQGARPGSAGDVAWRKRLYVFFLNKGYFDEVYDAVIVRPFLALSSWLWRRIDQGVIDRAVLSLAPVTIAMASWLWRRIDQHIIDRAVLSLAPVTIAMASWLWRRVDQQVIDRIVLSVGSGSVGAARELGERVDTAGIERAVDRIGEGVEASGRVARRYEPNTLQHNLLVVVILLVLALGFFYSIG
;
A
#
# COMPACT_ATOMS: atom_id res chain seq x y z
N ILE A 1 2.59 -52.39 -12.89
CA ILE A 1 1.52 -51.62 -13.57
C ILE A 1 2.08 -50.32 -14.15
N LEU A 2 2.49 -49.36 -13.31
CA LEU A 2 3.09 -48.09 -13.76
C LEU A 2 4.31 -48.24 -14.67
N SER A 3 5.08 -49.33 -14.56
CA SER A 3 6.22 -49.61 -15.43
C SER A 3 5.90 -50.38 -16.71
N VAL A 4 4.70 -50.96 -16.83
CA VAL A 4 4.27 -51.80 -17.97
C VAL A 4 3.34 -51.04 -18.92
N LEU A 5 2.60 -50.05 -18.39
CA LEU A 5 1.73 -49.17 -19.19
C LEU A 5 2.51 -48.31 -20.21
N PRO A 6 3.61 -47.61 -19.85
CA PRO A 6 4.37 -46.82 -20.83
C PRO A 6 4.91 -47.65 -22.02
N PRO A 7 5.53 -48.84 -21.81
CA PRO A 7 5.94 -49.69 -22.92
C PRO A 7 4.78 -50.09 -23.84
N LEU A 8 3.64 -50.46 -23.26
CA LEU A 8 2.49 -50.92 -24.03
C LEU A 8 1.90 -49.83 -24.92
N VAL A 9 1.90 -48.58 -24.44
CA VAL A 9 1.43 -47.41 -25.21
C VAL A 9 2.46 -46.99 -26.26
N LEU A 10 3.73 -46.84 -25.88
CA LEU A 10 4.81 -46.33 -26.76
C LEU A 10 5.14 -47.29 -27.92
N PHE A 11 5.00 -48.59 -27.69
CA PHE A 11 5.24 -49.62 -28.70
C PHE A 11 3.93 -50.22 -29.24
N SER A 12 2.79 -49.59 -28.97
CA SER A 12 1.54 -49.91 -29.66
C SER A 12 1.65 -49.54 -31.13
N GLY A 13 1.02 -50.33 -32.01
CA GLY A 13 1.14 -50.16 -33.48
C GLY A 13 0.87 -48.73 -33.95
N ALA A 14 -0.14 -48.05 -33.39
CA ALA A 14 -0.47 -46.67 -33.73
C ALA A 14 0.63 -45.67 -33.33
N TYR A 15 1.20 -45.78 -32.12
CA TYR A 15 2.27 -44.89 -31.67
C TYR A 15 3.58 -45.18 -32.43
N GLN A 16 3.91 -46.47 -32.58
CA GLN A 16 5.12 -46.92 -33.27
C GLN A 16 5.20 -46.38 -34.70
N GLN A 17 4.08 -46.35 -35.43
CA GLN A 17 4.04 -45.83 -36.79
C GLN A 17 4.30 -44.32 -36.88
N LEU A 18 3.88 -43.51 -35.90
CA LEU A 18 4.07 -42.06 -35.94
C LEU A 18 5.55 -41.65 -35.84
N TRP A 19 6.34 -42.30 -34.99
CA TRP A 19 7.75 -41.97 -34.86
C TRP A 19 8.67 -42.77 -35.80
N LEU A 20 8.22 -43.92 -36.33
CA LEU A 20 8.94 -44.63 -37.39
C LEU A 20 8.70 -44.04 -38.79
N SER A 21 7.51 -43.49 -39.07
CA SER A 21 7.18 -42.93 -40.40
C SER A 21 7.98 -41.69 -40.76
N GLN A 22 8.45 -40.92 -39.78
CA GLN A 22 9.22 -39.68 -39.99
C GLN A 22 10.73 -39.83 -39.77
N SER A 23 11.22 -41.01 -39.41
CA SER A 23 12.63 -41.21 -39.05
C SER A 23 13.42 -41.95 -40.13
N PHE A 24 14.66 -41.52 -40.38
CA PHE A 24 15.64 -42.33 -41.11
C PHE A 24 15.86 -43.65 -40.37
N SER A 25 16.21 -44.74 -41.08
CA SER A 25 16.36 -46.08 -40.48
C SER A 25 17.24 -46.11 -39.22
N ALA A 26 18.30 -45.31 -39.18
CA ALA A 26 19.17 -45.15 -38.01
C ALA A 26 18.47 -44.47 -36.81
N ALA A 27 17.62 -43.48 -37.06
CA ALA A 27 16.85 -42.81 -36.01
C ALA A 27 15.76 -43.71 -35.42
N GLY A 28 15.15 -44.59 -36.23
CA GLY A 28 14.22 -45.61 -35.74
C GLY A 28 14.87 -46.57 -34.75
N VAL A 29 16.09 -47.04 -35.04
CA VAL A 29 16.84 -47.90 -34.10
C VAL A 29 17.22 -47.13 -32.83
N ALA A 30 17.68 -45.89 -32.96
CA ALA A 30 18.03 -45.06 -31.80
C ALA A 30 16.83 -44.84 -30.86
N LEU A 31 15.65 -44.54 -31.41
CA LEU A 31 14.42 -44.36 -30.65
C LEU A 31 13.94 -45.67 -30.00
N TRP A 32 14.11 -46.82 -30.66
CA TRP A 32 13.88 -48.13 -30.05
C TRP A 32 14.78 -48.34 -28.83
N VAL A 33 16.08 -48.06 -28.96
CA VAL A 33 17.05 -48.23 -27.87
C VAL A 33 16.73 -47.28 -26.71
N VAL A 34 16.45 -46.01 -26.99
CA VAL A 34 16.09 -45.01 -25.96
C VAL A 34 14.76 -45.38 -25.30
N GLY A 35 13.76 -45.82 -26.06
CA GLY A 35 12.47 -46.26 -25.55
C GLY A 35 12.60 -47.49 -24.63
N LEU A 36 13.31 -48.53 -25.08
CA LEU A 36 13.58 -49.73 -24.27
C LEU A 36 14.40 -49.40 -23.03
N GLY A 37 15.41 -48.52 -23.14
CA GLY A 37 16.18 -48.03 -22.00
C GLY A 37 15.29 -47.31 -20.98
N THR A 38 14.39 -46.44 -21.46
CA THR A 38 13.41 -45.74 -20.60
C THR A 38 12.51 -46.72 -19.86
N VAL A 39 11.98 -47.72 -20.58
CA VAL A 39 11.16 -48.79 -19.99
C VAL A 39 11.92 -49.54 -18.90
N PHE A 40 13.16 -49.94 -19.20
CA PHE A 40 14.04 -50.63 -18.27
C PHE A 40 14.29 -49.84 -16.98
N PHE A 41 14.74 -48.58 -17.12
CA PHE A 41 15.06 -47.73 -15.98
C PHE A 41 13.80 -47.36 -15.17
N THR A 42 12.66 -47.14 -15.83
CA THR A 42 11.39 -46.88 -15.16
C THR A 42 10.94 -48.08 -14.33
N ALA A 43 11.01 -49.29 -14.90
CA ALA A 43 10.69 -50.52 -14.17
C ALA A 43 11.59 -50.71 -12.94
N MET A 44 12.90 -50.52 -13.11
CA MET A 44 13.86 -50.61 -12.03
C MET A 44 13.61 -49.56 -10.93
N TYR A 45 13.42 -48.29 -11.29
CA TYR A 45 13.21 -47.17 -10.36
C TYR A 45 11.92 -47.34 -9.55
N VAL A 46 10.79 -47.58 -10.22
CA VAL A 46 9.49 -47.75 -9.56
C VAL A 46 9.52 -48.94 -8.60
N PHE A 47 10.13 -50.05 -9.02
CA PHE A 47 10.26 -51.22 -8.16
C PHE A 47 11.11 -50.92 -6.92
N LYS A 48 12.28 -50.29 -7.08
CA LYS A 48 13.14 -49.90 -5.94
C LYS A 48 12.44 -48.95 -4.99
N GLY A 49 11.68 -47.97 -5.49
CA GLY A 49 10.94 -47.03 -4.66
C GLY A 49 9.82 -47.70 -3.87
N ILE A 50 9.08 -48.62 -4.50
CA ILE A 50 8.04 -49.41 -3.82
C ILE A 50 8.66 -50.29 -2.74
N THR A 51 9.72 -51.06 -3.08
CA THR A 51 10.32 -51.98 -2.10
C THR A 51 11.04 -51.26 -0.97
N SER A 52 11.63 -50.08 -1.19
CA SER A 52 12.27 -49.30 -0.12
C SER A 52 11.22 -48.81 0.89
N VAL A 53 10.09 -48.27 0.42
CA VAL A 53 9.01 -47.80 1.32
C VAL A 53 8.47 -48.92 2.20
N PHE A 54 8.29 -50.13 1.64
CA PHE A 54 7.73 -51.25 2.38
C PHE A 54 8.75 -52.02 3.24
N ARG A 55 10.06 -51.98 2.90
CA ARG A 55 11.11 -52.68 3.67
C ARG A 55 11.77 -51.80 4.73
N GLU A 56 12.02 -50.54 4.41
CA GLU A 56 12.80 -49.61 5.27
C GLU A 56 11.89 -48.65 6.05
N GLY A 57 10.60 -48.57 5.70
CA GLY A 57 9.65 -47.64 6.31
C GLY A 57 9.80 -46.20 5.80
N PRO A 58 8.88 -45.29 6.18
CA PRO A 58 9.01 -43.88 5.85
C PRO A 58 10.27 -43.27 6.53
N PRO A 59 10.96 -42.33 5.88
CA PRO A 59 12.10 -41.65 6.50
C PRO A 59 11.70 -41.00 7.83
N GLY A 60 12.35 -41.40 8.93
CA GLY A 60 12.09 -40.86 10.27
C GLY A 60 11.00 -41.57 11.09
N ALA A 61 10.56 -42.76 10.67
CA ALA A 61 9.72 -43.61 11.53
C ALA A 61 10.56 -44.23 12.66
N ASP A 62 10.06 -44.17 13.91
CA ASP A 62 10.67 -44.84 15.06
C ASP A 62 10.70 -46.36 14.83
N ASP A 63 11.76 -47.03 15.30
CA ASP A 63 12.02 -48.48 15.15
C ASP A 63 10.89 -49.40 15.69
N GLY A 64 9.86 -48.83 16.34
CA GLY A 64 8.68 -49.51 16.88
C GLY A 64 7.37 -49.23 16.13
N ALA A 65 7.38 -48.49 15.01
CA ALA A 65 6.19 -48.26 14.20
C ALA A 65 5.65 -49.59 13.67
N THR A 66 4.35 -49.86 13.91
CA THR A 66 3.68 -51.07 13.45
C THR A 66 3.84 -51.21 11.93
N HIS A 67 4.62 -52.22 11.51
CA HIS A 67 4.64 -52.66 10.13
C HIS A 67 3.23 -53.18 9.78
N VAL A 68 2.35 -52.30 9.31
CA VAL A 68 1.11 -52.71 8.68
C VAL A 68 1.54 -53.35 7.37
N ALA A 69 1.70 -54.67 7.37
CA ALA A 69 1.90 -55.43 6.15
C ALA A 69 0.62 -55.28 5.32
N PRO A 70 0.62 -54.50 4.23
CA PRO A 70 -0.58 -54.31 3.44
C PRO A 70 -0.98 -55.66 2.82
N SER A 71 -2.20 -56.11 3.09
CA SER A 71 -2.77 -57.34 2.52
C SER A 71 -3.24 -57.08 1.08
N PHE A 72 -2.30 -56.72 0.21
CA PHE A 72 -2.52 -56.52 -1.23
C PHE A 72 -3.04 -57.77 -1.96
N LEU A 73 -2.99 -58.93 -1.31
CA LEU A 73 -3.42 -60.23 -1.84
C LEU A 73 -4.85 -60.63 -1.43
N SER A 74 -5.61 -59.75 -0.78
CA SER A 74 -7.03 -60.02 -0.57
C SER A 74 -7.76 -60.01 -1.92
N GLY A 75 -8.54 -61.05 -2.19
CA GLY A 75 -9.22 -61.25 -3.49
C GLY A 75 -9.92 -60.00 -4.05
N PRO A 76 -10.67 -59.22 -3.25
CA PRO A 76 -11.31 -57.99 -3.72
C PRO A 76 -10.32 -56.92 -4.21
N HIS A 77 -9.17 -56.76 -3.54
CA HIS A 77 -8.17 -55.77 -3.94
C HIS A 77 -7.45 -56.19 -5.22
N VAL A 78 -7.17 -57.49 -5.39
CA VAL A 78 -6.58 -58.02 -6.63
C VAL A 78 -7.54 -57.77 -7.81
N ILE A 79 -8.83 -58.08 -7.65
CA ILE A 79 -9.84 -57.82 -8.67
C ILE A 79 -9.94 -56.32 -8.97
N ALA A 80 -10.00 -55.46 -7.94
CA ALA A 80 -10.07 -54.02 -8.12
C ALA A 80 -8.85 -53.47 -8.89
N VAL A 81 -7.65 -53.95 -8.58
CA VAL A 81 -6.41 -53.57 -9.29
C VAL A 81 -6.45 -54.05 -10.73
N VAL A 82 -6.84 -55.31 -11.00
CA VAL A 82 -6.92 -55.85 -12.36
C VAL A 82 -7.93 -55.06 -13.20
N VAL A 83 -9.10 -54.76 -12.65
CA VAL A 83 -10.13 -53.95 -13.33
C VAL A 83 -9.61 -52.55 -13.59
N MET A 84 -9.00 -51.88 -12.60
CA MET A 84 -8.42 -50.55 -12.77
C MET A 84 -7.35 -50.52 -13.87
N VAL A 85 -6.50 -51.54 -13.93
CA VAL A 85 -5.48 -51.69 -14.98
C VAL A 85 -6.13 -51.85 -16.35
N ALA A 86 -7.09 -52.77 -16.48
CA ALA A 86 -7.78 -53.01 -17.74
C ALA A 86 -8.51 -51.75 -18.24
N VAL A 87 -9.22 -51.04 -17.35
CA VAL A 87 -9.87 -49.77 -17.67
C VAL A 87 -8.86 -48.71 -18.08
N THR A 88 -7.74 -48.58 -17.35
CA THR A 88 -6.69 -47.59 -17.67
C THR A 88 -6.08 -47.88 -19.05
N ILE A 89 -5.80 -49.14 -19.37
CA ILE A 89 -5.30 -49.55 -20.70
C ILE A 89 -6.33 -49.20 -21.78
N ALA A 90 -7.60 -49.56 -21.57
CA ALA A 90 -8.66 -49.28 -22.54
C ALA A 90 -8.83 -47.77 -22.80
N VAL A 91 -8.85 -46.96 -21.74
CA VAL A 91 -8.95 -45.50 -21.83
C VAL A 91 -7.73 -44.93 -22.55
N LEU A 92 -6.51 -45.30 -22.17
CA LEU A 92 -5.29 -44.80 -22.81
C LEU A 92 -5.23 -45.15 -24.30
N LEU A 93 -5.54 -46.40 -24.66
CA LEU A 93 -5.57 -46.84 -26.06
C LEU A 93 -6.66 -46.09 -26.85
N GLY A 94 -7.84 -45.89 -26.27
CA GLY A 94 -8.94 -45.17 -26.92
C GLY A 94 -8.68 -43.68 -27.08
N THR A 95 -8.16 -43.01 -26.05
CA THR A 95 -7.76 -41.60 -26.13
C THR A 95 -6.65 -41.41 -27.15
N TRP A 96 -5.70 -42.34 -27.20
CA TRP A 96 -4.57 -42.23 -28.11
C TRP A 96 -4.93 -42.55 -29.57
N SER A 97 -5.77 -43.56 -29.83
CA SER A 97 -6.24 -43.84 -31.19
C SER A 97 -7.00 -42.66 -31.79
N TRP A 98 -7.83 -41.99 -30.98
CA TRP A 98 -8.46 -40.74 -31.35
C TRP A 98 -7.44 -39.64 -31.69
N PHE A 99 -6.42 -39.45 -30.85
CA PHE A 99 -5.39 -38.43 -31.06
C PHE A 99 -4.54 -38.70 -32.31
N ALA A 100 -4.18 -39.95 -32.56
CA ALA A 100 -3.47 -40.36 -33.77
C ALA A 100 -4.29 -40.09 -35.03
N ALA A 101 -5.59 -40.40 -35.00
CA ALA A 101 -6.51 -40.08 -36.10
C ALA A 101 -6.64 -38.56 -36.33
N PHE A 102 -6.61 -37.75 -35.27
CA PHE A 102 -6.59 -36.29 -35.35
C PHE A 102 -5.32 -35.75 -36.04
N LEU A 103 -4.15 -36.35 -35.76
CA LEU A 103 -2.88 -35.93 -36.37
C LEU A 103 -2.63 -36.50 -37.77
N ALA A 104 -3.31 -37.58 -38.16
CA ALA A 104 -3.09 -38.27 -39.43
C ALA A 104 -3.08 -37.34 -40.67
N PRO A 105 -3.97 -36.33 -40.80
CA PRO A 105 -3.93 -35.40 -41.92
C PRO A 105 -2.68 -34.51 -41.96
N ALA A 106 -2.10 -34.16 -40.81
CA ALA A 106 -0.91 -33.31 -40.72
C ALA A 106 0.39 -34.09 -40.93
N VAL A 107 0.40 -35.38 -40.57
CA VAL A 107 1.57 -36.26 -40.62
C VAL A 107 1.69 -37.00 -41.96
N GLY A 108 0.66 -36.94 -42.81
CA GLY A 108 0.63 -37.58 -44.12
C GLY A 108 0.40 -39.10 -44.07
N SER A 109 0.12 -39.66 -42.89
CA SER A 109 -0.21 -41.06 -42.68
C SER A 109 -1.71 -41.29 -42.91
N ALA A 110 -2.15 -41.19 -44.17
CA ALA A 110 -3.51 -41.53 -44.54
C ALA A 110 -3.75 -43.04 -44.34
N GLY A 111 -4.65 -43.42 -43.43
CA GLY A 111 -5.39 -44.69 -43.51
C GLY A 111 -5.16 -45.71 -42.41
N ASP A 112 -3.92 -46.03 -42.03
CA ASP A 112 -3.66 -47.26 -41.25
C ASP A 112 -3.37 -47.06 -39.75
N ALA A 113 -3.22 -45.82 -39.30
CA ALA A 113 -2.87 -45.51 -37.90
C ALA A 113 -4.02 -45.69 -36.90
N ALA A 114 -5.27 -45.86 -37.38
CA ALA A 114 -6.48 -45.86 -36.56
C ALA A 114 -7.00 -47.25 -36.16
N ALA A 115 -6.51 -48.32 -36.80
CA ALA A 115 -6.83 -49.66 -36.34
C ALA A 115 -5.90 -50.00 -35.17
N ILE A 116 -6.48 -50.32 -34.00
CA ILE A 116 -5.77 -51.08 -32.97
C ILE A 116 -5.53 -52.47 -33.55
N SER A 117 -4.55 -52.59 -34.45
CA SER A 117 -4.09 -53.88 -34.94
C SER A 117 -3.27 -54.49 -33.81
N PHE A 118 -3.94 -55.29 -32.98
CA PHE A 118 -3.31 -56.35 -32.21
C PHE A 118 -2.83 -57.49 -33.13
N GLU A 119 -2.61 -57.21 -34.42
CA GLU A 119 -1.96 -58.10 -35.36
C GLU A 119 -0.53 -58.33 -34.90
N GLY A 120 -0.39 -59.30 -34.00
CA GLY A 120 0.63 -60.33 -34.06
C GLY A 120 2.09 -59.89 -34.06
N SER A 121 2.40 -58.63 -33.75
CA SER A 121 3.79 -58.21 -33.63
C SER A 121 4.31 -58.72 -32.30
N ALA A 122 4.92 -59.92 -32.32
CA ALA A 122 5.64 -60.51 -31.18
C ALA A 122 6.64 -59.53 -30.53
N TRP A 123 7.00 -58.46 -31.24
CA TRP A 123 7.82 -57.35 -30.76
C TRP A 123 7.24 -56.59 -29.57
N ILE A 124 5.92 -56.61 -29.31
CA ILE A 124 5.35 -56.00 -28.09
C ILE A 124 5.80 -56.73 -26.80
N LEU A 125 6.22 -57.99 -26.94
CA LEU A 125 6.79 -58.76 -25.83
C LEU A 125 8.19 -58.26 -25.45
N VAL A 126 8.91 -57.60 -26.36
CA VAL A 126 10.28 -57.12 -26.10
C VAL A 126 10.29 -56.05 -25.00
N PRO A 127 9.49 -54.96 -25.09
CA PRO A 127 9.41 -53.99 -23.99
C PRO A 127 8.91 -54.61 -22.67
N ILE A 128 8.00 -55.58 -22.72
CA ILE A 128 7.51 -56.29 -21.52
C ILE A 128 8.64 -57.10 -20.87
N ALA A 129 9.41 -57.84 -21.67
CA ALA A 129 10.57 -58.60 -21.20
C ALA A 129 11.67 -57.68 -20.63
N VAL A 130 11.90 -56.52 -21.27
CA VAL A 130 12.84 -55.51 -20.77
C VAL A 130 12.38 -54.91 -19.43
N ALA A 131 11.08 -54.63 -19.27
CA ALA A 131 10.52 -54.20 -17.99
C ALA A 131 10.71 -55.28 -16.90
N ALA A 132 10.46 -56.55 -17.23
CA ALA A 132 10.67 -57.67 -16.32
C ALA A 132 12.15 -57.85 -15.94
N CYS A 133 13.08 -57.64 -16.88
CA CYS A 133 14.51 -57.63 -16.62
C CYS A 133 14.91 -56.51 -15.65
N GLY A 134 14.36 -55.30 -15.83
CA GLY A 134 14.54 -54.19 -14.89
C GLY A 134 14.08 -54.52 -13.46
N TRP A 135 12.94 -55.21 -13.33
CA TRP A 135 12.47 -55.73 -12.03
C TRP A 135 13.39 -56.78 -11.44
N ALA A 136 13.83 -57.77 -12.23
CA ALA A 136 14.72 -58.82 -11.78
C ALA A 136 16.05 -58.26 -11.27
N LEU A 137 16.61 -57.27 -11.98
CA LEU A 137 17.84 -56.59 -11.56
C LEU A 137 17.63 -55.79 -10.27
N ALA A 138 16.53 -55.03 -10.15
CA ALA A 138 16.20 -54.30 -8.93
C ALA A 138 16.06 -55.23 -7.72
N TRP A 139 15.40 -56.37 -7.88
CA TRP A 139 15.28 -57.40 -6.85
C TRP A 139 16.63 -57.97 -6.45
N SER A 140 17.48 -58.32 -7.42
CA SER A 140 18.80 -58.89 -7.17
C SER A 140 19.71 -57.95 -6.36
N GLN A 141 19.66 -56.63 -6.63
CA GLN A 141 20.42 -55.62 -5.89
C GLN A 141 19.92 -55.48 -4.44
N GLY A 142 18.60 -55.52 -4.23
CA GLY A 142 18.01 -55.45 -2.89
C GLY A 142 18.21 -56.72 -2.06
N ALA A 143 18.42 -57.88 -2.69
CA ALA A 143 18.68 -59.14 -1.99
C ALA A 143 20.14 -59.30 -1.53
N ARG A 144 21.08 -58.49 -2.08
CA ARG A 144 22.51 -58.52 -1.74
C ARG A 144 23.06 -57.10 -1.54
N PRO A 145 22.67 -56.42 -0.45
CA PRO A 145 23.20 -55.10 -0.12
C PRO A 145 24.69 -55.25 0.26
N GLY A 146 25.59 -55.00 -0.70
CA GLY A 146 27.05 -55.02 -0.45
C GLY A 146 27.91 -55.64 -1.56
N SER A 147 27.33 -56.28 -2.58
CA SER A 147 28.13 -56.92 -3.65
C SER A 147 28.65 -55.95 -4.72
N ALA A 148 28.27 -54.68 -4.66
CA ALA A 148 28.62 -53.71 -5.67
C ALA A 148 29.97 -53.09 -5.33
N GLY A 149 31.04 -53.73 -5.83
CA GLY A 149 32.43 -53.29 -5.65
C GLY A 149 32.64 -51.78 -5.82
N ASP A 150 33.60 -51.27 -5.07
CA ASP A 150 33.83 -49.84 -4.88
C ASP A 150 34.56 -49.24 -6.10
N VAL A 151 33.86 -49.14 -7.24
CA VAL A 151 34.45 -48.69 -8.50
C VAL A 151 34.28 -47.18 -8.68
N ALA A 152 35.38 -46.46 -8.91
CA ALA A 152 35.41 -45.00 -8.99
C ALA A 152 34.44 -44.41 -10.04
N TRP A 153 34.22 -45.10 -11.18
CA TRP A 153 33.28 -44.63 -12.20
C TRP A 153 31.82 -44.66 -11.71
N ARG A 154 31.45 -45.62 -10.86
CA ARG A 154 30.11 -45.68 -10.25
C ARG A 154 29.87 -44.53 -9.30
N LYS A 155 30.90 -44.13 -8.53
CA LYS A 155 30.83 -42.94 -7.66
C LYS A 155 30.61 -41.65 -8.45
N ARG A 156 31.35 -41.47 -9.55
CA ARG A 156 31.18 -40.29 -10.44
C ARG A 156 29.78 -40.25 -11.05
N LEU A 157 29.30 -41.37 -11.56
CA LEU A 157 27.98 -41.48 -12.15
C LEU A 157 26.86 -41.27 -11.10
N TYR A 158 27.07 -41.79 -9.89
CA TYR A 158 26.18 -41.54 -8.76
C TYR A 158 26.09 -40.05 -8.42
N VAL A 159 27.23 -39.35 -8.29
CA VAL A 159 27.25 -37.90 -8.02
C VAL A 159 26.57 -37.12 -9.16
N PHE A 160 26.78 -37.52 -10.42
CA PHE A 160 26.11 -36.90 -11.56
C PHE A 160 24.58 -37.02 -11.47
N PHE A 161 24.05 -38.23 -11.22
CA PHE A 161 22.61 -38.43 -11.07
C PHE A 161 22.05 -37.84 -9.77
N LEU A 162 22.85 -37.78 -8.70
CA LEU A 162 22.48 -37.15 -7.44
C LEU A 162 22.26 -35.65 -7.62
N ASN A 163 23.12 -34.99 -8.39
CA ASN A 163 22.99 -33.59 -8.78
C ASN A 163 22.07 -33.41 -10.01
N LYS A 164 21.17 -34.36 -10.28
CA LYS A 164 20.21 -34.34 -11.40
C LYS A 164 20.84 -33.97 -12.76
N GLY A 165 22.09 -34.35 -13.00
CA GLY A 165 22.82 -34.05 -14.22
C GLY A 165 23.33 -32.61 -14.36
N TYR A 166 23.35 -31.82 -13.29
CA TYR A 166 23.71 -30.40 -13.25
C TYR A 166 22.84 -29.49 -14.14
N PHE A 167 21.67 -29.97 -14.58
CA PHE A 167 20.78 -29.19 -15.44
C PHE A 167 20.24 -27.94 -14.73
N ASP A 168 19.92 -28.06 -13.45
CA ASP A 168 19.40 -26.96 -12.63
C ASP A 168 20.47 -25.85 -12.50
N GLU A 169 21.73 -26.21 -12.23
CA GLU A 169 22.86 -25.30 -12.08
C GLU A 169 23.25 -24.63 -13.40
N VAL A 170 23.24 -25.39 -14.50
CA VAL A 170 23.50 -24.85 -15.84
C VAL A 170 22.39 -23.89 -16.25
N TYR A 171 21.12 -24.24 -15.99
CA TYR A 171 20.00 -23.35 -16.26
C TYR A 171 20.08 -22.06 -15.44
N ASP A 172 20.40 -22.17 -14.15
CA ASP A 172 20.61 -21.00 -13.29
C ASP A 172 21.75 -20.11 -13.83
N ALA A 173 22.89 -20.72 -14.17
CA ALA A 173 24.07 -19.98 -14.61
C ALA A 173 23.92 -19.35 -16.00
N VAL A 174 23.29 -20.04 -16.95
CA VAL A 174 23.22 -19.63 -18.36
C VAL A 174 21.98 -18.83 -18.67
N ILE A 175 20.85 -19.11 -18.03
CA ILE A 175 19.58 -18.45 -18.33
C ILE A 175 19.19 -17.49 -17.20
N VAL A 176 19.09 -17.97 -15.96
CA VAL A 176 18.51 -17.17 -14.86
C VAL A 176 19.40 -15.99 -14.50
N ARG A 177 20.67 -16.21 -14.17
CA ARG A 177 21.58 -15.15 -13.72
C ARG A 177 21.78 -14.05 -14.76
N PRO A 178 22.01 -14.34 -16.06
CA PRO A 178 22.12 -13.30 -17.06
C PRO A 178 20.84 -12.49 -17.22
N PHE A 179 19.67 -13.13 -17.11
CA PHE A 179 18.38 -12.43 -17.21
C PHE A 179 18.12 -11.53 -15.99
N LEU A 180 18.47 -12.00 -14.79
CA LEU A 180 18.42 -11.18 -13.57
C LEU A 180 19.39 -10.00 -13.66
N ALA A 181 20.60 -10.23 -14.16
CA ALA A 181 21.58 -9.16 -14.38
C ALA A 181 21.05 -8.13 -15.38
N LEU A 182 20.49 -8.57 -16.52
CA LEU A 182 19.88 -7.70 -17.53
C LEU A 182 18.70 -6.91 -16.96
N SER A 183 17.81 -7.56 -16.21
CA SER A 183 16.67 -6.92 -15.55
C SER A 183 17.14 -5.83 -14.58
N SER A 184 18.13 -6.13 -13.74
CA SER A 184 18.71 -5.16 -12.81
C SER A 184 19.40 -3.99 -13.52
N TRP A 185 20.03 -4.26 -14.66
CA TRP A 185 20.65 -3.22 -15.50
C TRP A 185 19.60 -2.31 -16.13
N LEU A 186 18.51 -2.88 -16.68
CA LEU A 186 17.37 -2.15 -17.23
C LEU A 186 16.78 -1.21 -16.17
N TRP A 187 16.52 -1.73 -14.96
CA TRP A 187 15.98 -0.93 -13.87
C TRP A 187 16.89 0.24 -13.50
N ARG A 188 18.18 -0.01 -13.26
CA ARG A 188 19.12 1.07 -12.87
C ARG A 188 19.36 2.09 -13.97
N ARG A 189 19.41 1.67 -15.24
CA ARG A 189 19.75 2.55 -16.36
C ARG A 189 18.54 3.27 -16.95
N ILE A 190 17.43 2.58 -17.11
CA ILE A 190 16.23 3.12 -17.76
C ILE A 190 15.34 3.76 -16.71
N ASP A 191 14.98 3.05 -15.66
CA ASP A 191 13.99 3.55 -14.70
C ASP A 191 14.58 4.68 -13.83
N GLN A 192 15.57 4.34 -13.01
CA GLN A 192 16.26 5.34 -12.16
C GLN A 192 17.03 6.39 -12.98
N GLY A 193 17.49 6.00 -14.17
CA GLY A 193 18.25 6.89 -15.03
C GLY A 193 17.34 7.78 -15.86
N VAL A 194 16.60 7.22 -16.79
CA VAL A 194 15.87 7.98 -17.79
C VAL A 194 14.52 8.44 -17.26
N ILE A 195 13.73 7.54 -16.69
CA ILE A 195 12.34 7.81 -16.30
C ILE A 195 12.31 8.78 -15.12
N ASP A 196 13.03 8.50 -14.05
CA ASP A 196 13.04 9.38 -12.86
C ASP A 196 13.56 10.77 -13.20
N ARG A 197 14.62 10.88 -14.02
CA ARG A 197 15.14 12.19 -14.46
C ARG A 197 14.16 12.93 -15.36
N ALA A 198 13.47 12.22 -16.26
CA ALA A 198 12.46 12.84 -17.12
C ALA A 198 11.31 13.40 -16.29
N VAL A 199 10.78 12.62 -15.34
CA VAL A 199 9.71 13.07 -14.44
C VAL A 199 10.18 14.24 -13.57
N LEU A 200 11.37 14.14 -12.98
CA LEU A 200 11.91 15.21 -12.15
C LEU A 200 12.17 16.50 -12.96
N SER A 201 12.49 16.39 -14.25
CA SER A 201 12.67 17.55 -15.14
C SER A 201 11.35 18.27 -15.49
N LEU A 202 10.22 17.58 -15.44
CA LEU A 202 8.89 18.17 -15.71
C LEU A 202 8.33 18.97 -14.53
N ALA A 203 8.71 18.62 -13.30
CA ALA A 203 8.28 19.32 -12.10
C ALA A 203 8.64 20.83 -12.10
N PRO A 204 9.90 21.25 -12.33
CA PRO A 204 10.25 22.68 -12.34
C PRO A 204 9.61 23.43 -13.51
N VAL A 205 9.40 22.79 -14.67
CA VAL A 205 8.72 23.41 -15.82
C VAL A 205 7.28 23.74 -15.46
N THR A 206 6.57 22.81 -14.82
CA THR A 206 5.19 23.01 -14.38
C THR A 206 5.09 24.13 -13.33
N ILE A 207 5.97 24.12 -12.33
CA ILE A 207 6.01 25.16 -11.29
C ILE A 207 6.34 26.53 -11.90
N ALA A 208 7.31 26.58 -12.82
CA ALA A 208 7.67 27.81 -13.52
C ALA A 208 6.49 28.36 -14.32
N MET A 209 5.80 27.50 -15.08
CA MET A 209 4.61 27.87 -15.86
C MET A 209 3.48 28.40 -14.95
N ALA A 210 3.17 27.70 -13.86
CA ALA A 210 2.15 28.13 -12.90
C ALA A 210 2.50 29.48 -12.26
N SER A 211 3.76 29.67 -11.86
CA SER A 211 4.23 30.94 -11.29
C SER A 211 4.19 32.10 -12.30
N TRP A 212 4.45 31.82 -13.58
CA TRP A 212 4.37 32.81 -14.65
C TRP A 212 2.91 33.21 -14.91
N LEU A 213 2.02 32.22 -14.99
CA LEU A 213 0.59 32.45 -15.21
C LEU A 213 -0.03 33.25 -14.05
N TRP A 214 0.28 32.88 -12.81
CA TRP A 214 -0.17 33.61 -11.62
C TRP A 214 0.26 35.07 -11.67
N ARG A 215 1.57 35.32 -11.91
CA ARG A 215 2.09 36.69 -12.04
C ARG A 215 1.40 37.47 -13.15
N ARG A 216 1.04 36.82 -14.26
CA ARG A 216 0.34 37.49 -15.37
C ARG A 216 -1.09 37.87 -15.01
N ILE A 217 -1.82 36.97 -14.36
CA ILE A 217 -3.21 37.19 -13.91
C ILE A 217 -3.25 38.27 -12.83
N ASP A 218 -2.38 38.17 -11.83
CA ASP A 218 -2.31 39.09 -10.70
C ASP A 218 -2.08 40.54 -11.17
N GLN A 219 -1.03 40.76 -11.96
CA GLN A 219 -0.68 42.09 -12.46
C GLN A 219 -1.71 42.69 -13.43
N HIS A 220 -2.39 41.86 -14.24
CA HIS A 220 -3.24 42.38 -15.32
C HIS A 220 -4.71 42.43 -14.96
N ILE A 221 -5.20 41.48 -14.18
CA ILE A 221 -6.62 41.35 -13.88
C ILE A 221 -6.87 41.86 -12.46
N ILE A 222 -6.17 41.31 -11.47
CA ILE A 222 -6.45 41.60 -10.06
C ILE A 222 -6.04 43.03 -9.73
N ASP A 223 -4.79 43.41 -9.98
CA ASP A 223 -4.29 44.76 -9.68
C ASP A 223 -5.11 45.83 -10.40
N ARG A 224 -5.42 45.63 -11.69
CA ARG A 224 -6.22 46.61 -12.44
C ARG A 224 -7.65 46.69 -11.94
N ALA A 225 -8.28 45.56 -11.61
CA ALA A 225 -9.63 45.55 -11.06
C ALA A 225 -9.66 46.27 -9.71
N VAL A 226 -8.74 45.94 -8.80
CA VAL A 226 -8.62 46.58 -7.49
C VAL A 226 -8.37 48.08 -7.62
N LEU A 227 -7.40 48.48 -8.46
CA LEU A 227 -7.09 49.90 -8.69
C LEU A 227 -8.25 50.67 -9.34
N SER A 228 -9.06 50.02 -10.17
CA SER A 228 -10.26 50.64 -10.77
C SER A 228 -11.42 50.78 -9.79
N LEU A 229 -11.58 49.86 -8.85
CA LEU A 229 -12.65 49.85 -7.87
C LEU A 229 -12.34 50.72 -6.66
N ALA A 230 -11.08 50.79 -6.24
CA ALA A 230 -10.63 51.61 -5.12
C ALA A 230 -11.15 53.07 -5.15
N PRO A 231 -11.03 53.84 -6.25
CA PRO A 231 -11.54 55.20 -6.29
C PRO A 231 -13.08 55.25 -6.21
N VAL A 232 -13.79 54.27 -6.77
CA VAL A 232 -15.26 54.19 -6.67
C VAL A 232 -15.68 53.95 -5.23
N THR A 233 -15.01 53.04 -4.52
CA THR A 233 -15.29 52.75 -3.11
C THR A 233 -14.98 53.96 -2.23
N ILE A 234 -13.84 54.62 -2.44
CA ILE A 234 -13.46 55.83 -1.70
C ILE A 234 -14.46 56.97 -1.97
N ALA A 235 -14.84 57.18 -3.23
CA ALA A 235 -15.82 58.18 -3.61
C ALA A 235 -17.19 57.91 -2.96
N MET A 236 -17.65 56.66 -2.99
CA MET A 236 -18.89 56.23 -2.35
C MET A 236 -18.85 56.45 -0.83
N ALA A 237 -17.76 56.04 -0.17
CA ALA A 237 -17.57 56.25 1.27
C ALA A 237 -17.60 57.74 1.62
N SER A 238 -16.90 58.58 0.85
CA SER A 238 -16.89 60.03 1.05
C SER A 238 -18.26 60.68 0.83
N TRP A 239 -19.02 60.20 -0.16
CA TRP A 239 -20.38 60.68 -0.44
C TRP A 239 -21.33 60.29 0.70
N LEU A 240 -21.25 59.05 1.17
CA LEU A 240 -22.10 58.53 2.23
C LEU A 240 -21.81 59.25 3.55
N TRP A 241 -20.53 59.48 3.87
CA TRP A 241 -20.13 60.30 5.02
C TRP A 241 -20.75 61.70 4.95
N ARG A 242 -20.57 62.41 3.83
CA ARG A 242 -21.17 63.75 3.64
C ARG A 242 -22.69 63.75 3.79
N ARG A 243 -23.38 62.69 3.31
CA ARG A 243 -24.83 62.56 3.44
C ARG A 243 -25.26 62.35 4.89
N VAL A 244 -24.61 61.45 5.61
CA VAL A 244 -24.90 61.20 7.03
C VAL A 244 -24.63 62.45 7.86
N ASP A 245 -23.49 63.10 7.62
CA ASP A 245 -23.08 64.33 8.30
C ASP A 245 -24.12 65.44 8.10
N GLN A 246 -24.40 65.81 6.85
CA GLN A 246 -25.33 66.92 6.56
C GLN A 246 -26.79 66.61 6.87
N GLN A 247 -27.25 65.37 6.69
CA GLN A 247 -28.68 65.07 6.79
C GLN A 247 -29.10 64.57 8.16
N VAL A 248 -28.22 63.88 8.86
CA VAL A 248 -28.55 63.22 10.14
C VAL A 248 -27.89 63.96 11.27
N ILE A 249 -26.57 64.11 11.24
CA ILE A 249 -25.81 64.69 12.35
C ILE A 249 -26.18 66.17 12.52
N ASP A 250 -26.11 66.97 11.46
CA ASP A 250 -26.45 68.40 11.54
C ASP A 250 -27.90 68.62 11.98
N ARG A 251 -28.85 67.82 11.48
CA ARG A 251 -30.27 67.96 11.88
C ARG A 251 -30.52 67.55 13.33
N ILE A 252 -29.86 66.51 13.81
CA ILE A 252 -29.95 66.09 15.21
C ILE A 252 -29.29 67.14 16.10
N VAL A 253 -28.11 67.63 15.74
CA VAL A 253 -27.40 68.65 16.52
C VAL A 253 -28.20 69.95 16.55
N LEU A 254 -28.76 70.38 15.43
CA LEU A 254 -29.60 71.57 15.37
C LEU A 254 -30.93 71.40 16.10
N SER A 255 -31.57 70.22 16.05
CA SER A 255 -32.83 69.98 16.79
C SER A 255 -32.61 69.88 18.29
N VAL A 256 -31.56 69.19 18.73
CA VAL A 256 -31.15 69.12 20.14
C VAL A 256 -30.68 70.49 20.62
N GLY A 257 -29.89 71.21 19.82
CA GLY A 257 -29.39 72.55 20.15
C GLY A 257 -30.52 73.58 20.27
N SER A 258 -31.42 73.65 19.28
CA SER A 258 -32.59 74.54 19.32
C SER A 258 -33.57 74.16 20.43
N GLY A 259 -33.80 72.87 20.67
CA GLY A 259 -34.59 72.38 21.80
C GLY A 259 -33.96 72.76 23.15
N SER A 260 -32.64 72.69 23.26
CA SER A 260 -31.90 73.09 24.46
C SER A 260 -31.97 74.60 24.70
N VAL A 261 -31.81 75.41 23.64
CA VAL A 261 -31.95 76.87 23.71
C VAL A 261 -33.39 77.27 24.05
N GLY A 262 -34.38 76.59 23.47
CA GLY A 262 -35.80 76.78 23.79
C GLY A 262 -36.11 76.45 25.25
N ALA A 263 -35.64 75.29 25.74
CA ALA A 263 -35.78 74.88 27.13
C ALA A 263 -35.07 75.84 28.10
N ALA A 264 -33.87 76.31 27.76
CA ALA A 264 -33.14 77.30 28.55
C ALA A 264 -33.88 78.64 28.60
N ARG A 265 -34.49 79.07 27.49
CA ARG A 265 -35.30 80.29 27.43
C ARG A 265 -36.60 80.15 28.24
N GLU A 266 -37.31 79.04 28.11
CA GLU A 266 -38.54 78.82 28.89
C GLU A 266 -38.26 78.68 30.39
N LEU A 267 -37.17 78.00 30.77
CA LEU A 267 -36.69 78.02 32.15
C LEU A 267 -36.35 79.45 32.59
N GLY A 268 -35.66 80.24 31.76
CA GLY A 268 -35.36 81.64 32.04
C GLY A 268 -36.60 82.54 32.18
N GLU A 269 -37.66 82.29 31.42
CA GLU A 269 -38.92 83.04 31.52
C GLU A 269 -39.78 82.61 32.72
N ARG A 270 -39.76 81.32 33.10
CA ARG A 270 -40.42 80.83 34.32
C ARG A 270 -39.69 81.25 35.59
N VAL A 271 -38.37 81.45 35.49
CA VAL A 271 -37.52 81.93 36.57
C VAL A 271 -37.55 83.46 36.55
N ASP A 272 -38.54 84.03 37.22
CA ASP A 272 -38.66 85.48 37.39
C ASP A 272 -37.40 86.03 38.08
N THR A 273 -36.63 86.86 37.38
CA THR A 273 -35.46 87.55 37.96
C THR A 273 -35.85 88.39 39.16
N ALA A 274 -37.08 88.92 39.22
CA ALA A 274 -37.59 89.60 40.42
C ALA A 274 -37.91 88.63 41.57
N GLY A 275 -38.20 87.36 41.26
CA GLY A 275 -38.35 86.27 42.23
C GLY A 275 -36.99 85.80 42.77
N ILE A 276 -35.98 85.71 41.90
CA ILE A 276 -34.59 85.49 42.29
C ILE A 276 -34.09 86.67 43.11
N GLU A 277 -34.27 87.92 42.69
CA GLU A 277 -33.87 89.11 43.44
C GLU A 277 -34.56 89.15 44.79
N ARG A 278 -35.86 88.91 44.90
CA ARG A 278 -36.53 88.79 46.21
C ARG A 278 -36.02 87.64 47.07
N ALA A 279 -35.53 86.56 46.48
CA ALA A 279 -34.90 85.46 47.21
C ALA A 279 -33.47 85.81 47.65
N VAL A 280 -32.70 86.44 46.76
CA VAL A 280 -31.33 86.91 46.97
C VAL A 280 -31.31 88.07 47.97
N ASP A 281 -32.26 88.99 47.93
CA ASP A 281 -32.43 90.10 48.88
C ASP A 281 -32.82 89.57 50.25
N ARG A 282 -33.73 88.59 50.36
CA ARG A 282 -34.02 87.95 51.66
C ARG A 282 -32.80 87.23 52.24
N ILE A 283 -31.98 86.61 51.39
CA ILE A 283 -30.71 86.01 51.80
C ILE A 283 -29.70 87.11 52.17
N GLY A 284 -29.63 88.19 51.39
CA GLY A 284 -28.76 89.34 51.58
C GLY A 284 -29.05 90.09 52.88
N GLU A 285 -30.32 90.36 53.18
CA GLU A 285 -30.77 90.93 54.45
C GLU A 285 -30.44 90.01 55.63
N GLY A 286 -30.55 88.68 55.46
CA GLY A 286 -30.13 87.71 56.48
C GLY A 286 -28.62 87.68 56.71
N VAL A 287 -27.83 87.82 55.65
CA VAL A 287 -26.36 87.91 55.69
C VAL A 287 -25.91 89.25 56.26
N GLU A 288 -26.57 90.36 55.94
CA GLU A 288 -26.30 91.68 56.51
C GLU A 288 -26.73 91.80 57.98
N ALA A 289 -27.84 91.16 58.38
CA ALA A 289 -28.21 91.02 59.78
C ALA A 289 -27.15 90.23 60.55
N SER A 290 -26.66 89.12 59.98
CA SER A 290 -25.56 88.33 60.55
C SER A 290 -24.23 89.12 60.58
N GLY A 291 -23.95 89.90 59.52
CA GLY A 291 -22.77 90.76 59.41
C GLY A 291 -22.78 91.95 60.39
N ARG A 292 -23.95 92.51 60.71
CA ARG A 292 -24.12 93.56 61.74
C ARG A 292 -23.97 93.03 63.16
N VAL A 293 -24.33 91.76 63.42
CA VAL A 293 -24.03 91.08 64.69
C VAL A 293 -22.52 90.77 64.79
N ALA A 294 -21.88 90.34 63.69
CA ALA A 294 -20.45 90.05 63.65
C ALA A 294 -19.56 91.30 63.83
N ARG A 295 -20.00 92.48 63.36
CA ARG A 295 -19.26 93.76 63.50
C ARG A 295 -19.34 94.41 64.88
N ARG A 296 -20.07 93.83 65.83
CA ARG A 296 -20.06 94.27 67.25
C ARG A 296 -18.96 93.62 68.09
N TYR A 297 -18.12 92.77 67.51
CA TYR A 297 -16.87 92.35 68.11
C TYR A 297 -15.72 93.17 67.52
N GLU A 298 -15.33 94.22 68.24
CA GLU A 298 -14.16 95.04 67.93
C GLU A 298 -12.86 94.19 67.98
N PRO A 299 -11.92 94.38 67.03
CA PRO A 299 -10.90 93.41 66.68
C PRO A 299 -9.57 93.59 67.44
N ASN A 300 -9.61 93.83 68.75
CA ASN A 300 -8.39 94.02 69.55
C ASN A 300 -8.03 92.84 70.47
N THR A 301 -8.85 91.78 70.52
CA THR A 301 -8.54 90.54 71.27
C THR A 301 -8.25 89.33 70.37
N LEU A 302 -8.66 89.36 69.10
CA LEU A 302 -8.41 88.26 68.17
C LEU A 302 -6.94 88.13 67.77
N GLN A 303 -6.18 89.23 67.67
CA GLN A 303 -4.75 89.12 67.36
C GLN A 303 -3.95 88.47 68.51
N HIS A 304 -4.28 88.76 69.77
CA HIS A 304 -3.58 88.12 70.89
C HIS A 304 -3.95 86.64 71.03
N ASN A 305 -5.22 86.27 70.86
CA ASN A 305 -5.64 84.86 70.97
C ASN A 305 -5.19 84.01 69.77
N LEU A 306 -5.12 84.56 68.56
CA LEU A 306 -4.64 83.82 67.39
C LEU A 306 -3.12 83.61 67.46
N LEU A 307 -2.36 84.56 68.01
CA LEU A 307 -0.94 84.39 68.27
C LEU A 307 -0.68 83.35 69.39
N VAL A 308 -1.50 83.35 70.46
CA VAL A 308 -1.44 82.31 71.50
C VAL A 308 -1.81 80.94 70.94
N VAL A 309 -2.83 80.83 70.08
CA VAL A 309 -3.21 79.55 69.44
C VAL A 309 -2.12 79.06 68.50
N VAL A 310 -1.50 79.94 67.71
CA VAL A 310 -0.38 79.55 66.82
C VAL A 310 0.85 79.11 67.64
N ILE A 311 1.18 79.80 68.73
CA ILE A 311 2.28 79.39 69.63
C ILE A 311 1.97 78.05 70.30
N LEU A 312 0.73 77.83 70.76
CA LEU A 312 0.30 76.53 71.32
C LEU A 312 0.34 75.42 70.27
N LEU A 313 -0.03 75.69 69.02
CA LEU A 313 0.00 74.70 67.94
C LEU A 313 1.44 74.33 67.57
N VAL A 314 2.36 75.29 67.57
CA VAL A 314 3.80 75.03 67.34
C VAL A 314 4.42 74.27 68.51
N LEU A 315 4.09 74.60 69.77
CA LEU A 315 4.52 73.84 70.94
C LEU A 315 3.96 72.42 70.97
N ALA A 316 2.68 72.24 70.58
CA ALA A 316 2.05 70.93 70.49
C ALA A 316 2.66 70.08 69.37
N LEU A 317 2.97 70.67 68.21
CA LEU A 317 3.66 69.98 67.12
C LEU A 317 5.10 69.60 67.50
N GLY A 318 5.81 70.46 68.23
CA GLY A 318 7.13 70.16 68.79
C GLY A 318 7.12 69.06 69.85
N PHE A 319 6.10 69.04 70.72
CA PHE A 319 5.90 67.96 71.71
C PHE A 319 5.58 66.62 71.04
N PHE A 320 4.74 66.63 69.99
CA PHE A 320 4.40 65.43 69.22
C PHE A 320 5.59 64.88 68.41
N TYR A 321 6.50 65.74 67.97
CA TYR A 321 7.75 65.35 67.30
C TYR A 321 8.86 64.90 68.27
N SER A 322 8.72 65.16 69.57
CA SER A 322 9.69 64.76 70.61
C SER A 322 9.32 63.44 71.32
N ILE A 323 8.13 62.88 71.08
CA ILE A 323 7.61 61.65 71.71
C ILE A 323 7.34 60.53 70.68
N GLY A 324 7.52 60.79 69.38
CA GLY A 324 7.56 59.80 68.29
C GLY A 324 8.94 59.72 67.68
#